data_AF-A0A2Y9DR88-F1
#
_entry.id   AF-A0A2Y9DR88-F1
#
_cell.length_a   1.000
_cell.length_b   1.000
_cell.length_c   1.000
_cell.angle_alpha   90.00
_cell.angle_beta   90.00
_cell.angle_gamma   90.00
#
_symmetry.space_group_name_H-M   'P 1'
#
loop_
_entity.id
_entity.type
_entity.pdbx_description
1 polymer ?
#
loop_
_entity_poly.entity_id
_entity_poly.type
_entity_poly.pdbx_seq_one_letter_code
_entity_poly.pdbx_strand_id
1 'polypeptide(L)'
;MVAPVYGSPGGRLARALTQALALALVLALLVGLFLSGLTGAISPAGHRWGPDGPSPPASRSRSVLLDTATGQLRLVDGRHPDAVAWANLTNAIRETGWAFLELGTSGCYNDSLQAYAAGIVEAAVSEELIYMHWMNTVVNYCGPFKYEAGYCEKLKSFLEANLEWMQEEMDLNRDSAYWHQVRLTLLQLKGLEDSYGGRMTFPTGKFIIKPLGFLLLQLSGDLEDLEPALNKTKTKRALGSGSCSALIKLLPGQRDLLVAHNTWNSYQHMLRIVKKYSFHFHEGPQENSLLAPGNNLVFSSYPGTIFSCDDFYVLSSGLVTLETTIGNNNPALWKYVQPEGSVLEWVRNIVANRLASDGATWANIFKKFNSGTYNNQWMIVDYKAFVPSKPSPGSKVLTILEQIPGMVVVADKTSELYRNTYWASYNLPSFETVFNASGLQALVARYGAWFSYDGSPRAQIFRRNQSLVHDMDSMIRLMRYNDFLHDPLSLCSACTPQPNAENAISARSDLNPANGSYPFQALHQRSHGGIDVKVTSSAMAKALRLLAVSGPTWDQLPPFQWSTSPFHSLLHMGQPDLWKFLPVEVWWD
;
A
#
# COMPACT_ATOMS: atom_id res chain seq x y z
N MET A 1 85.21 -37.82 15.58
CA MET A 1 84.11 -37.31 16.43
C MET A 1 82.80 -37.57 15.69
N VAL A 2 81.80 -38.00 16.46
CA VAL A 2 80.50 -38.56 16.11
C VAL A 2 79.67 -37.66 15.17
N ALA A 3 78.98 -38.27 14.20
CA ALA A 3 77.86 -37.66 13.48
C ALA A 3 76.56 -37.81 14.30
N PRO A 4 75.55 -36.93 14.08
CA PRO A 4 74.33 -37.51 13.52
C PRO A 4 73.55 -36.62 12.54
N VAL A 5 72.83 -37.34 11.69
CA VAL A 5 71.64 -36.99 10.91
C VAL A 5 70.45 -36.68 11.84
N TYR A 6 69.57 -35.72 11.50
CA TYR A 6 68.10 -35.87 11.56
C TYR A 6 67.39 -34.64 10.97
N GLY A 7 66.69 -34.87 9.85
CA GLY A 7 65.60 -34.00 9.40
C GLY A 7 64.36 -34.27 10.26
N SER A 8 63.63 -33.21 10.62
CA SER A 8 62.37 -33.34 11.35
C SER A 8 61.17 -33.06 10.42
N PRO A 9 60.28 -34.02 10.17
CA PRO A 9 59.16 -33.92 9.23
C PRO A 9 57.88 -33.28 9.83
N GLY A 10 58.01 -32.48 10.90
CA GLY A 10 56.86 -31.93 11.64
C GLY A 10 56.28 -30.61 11.09
N GLY A 11 57.06 -29.81 10.36
CA GLY A 11 56.65 -28.46 9.95
C GLY A 11 55.72 -28.40 8.73
N ARG A 12 55.74 -29.43 7.87
CA ARG A 12 54.89 -29.47 6.66
C ARG A 12 53.48 -29.98 6.95
N LEU A 13 53.32 -30.92 7.89
CA LEU A 13 52.00 -31.44 8.26
C LEU A 13 51.15 -30.39 9.00
N ALA A 14 51.74 -29.60 9.90
CA ALA A 14 51.03 -28.56 10.65
C ALA A 14 50.54 -27.40 9.75
N ARG A 15 51.31 -27.04 8.71
CA ARG A 15 50.89 -26.07 7.68
C ARG A 15 49.83 -26.63 6.73
N ALA A 16 49.91 -27.92 6.39
CA ALA A 16 48.89 -28.57 5.55
C ALA A 16 47.55 -28.72 6.30
N LEU A 17 47.56 -29.07 7.60
CA LEU A 17 46.37 -29.18 8.43
C LEU A 17 45.68 -27.84 8.67
N THR A 18 46.44 -26.76 8.87
CA THR A 18 45.88 -25.41 9.03
C THR A 18 45.32 -24.86 7.72
N GLN A 19 45.94 -25.16 6.57
CA GLN A 19 45.38 -24.83 5.25
C GLN A 19 44.14 -25.68 4.91
N ALA A 20 44.11 -26.96 5.27
CA ALA A 20 42.96 -27.83 5.06
C ALA A 20 41.76 -27.44 5.95
N LEU A 21 42.00 -27.05 7.21
CA LEU A 21 40.95 -26.53 8.11
C LEU A 21 40.45 -25.16 7.64
N ALA A 22 41.32 -24.29 7.13
CA ALA A 22 40.92 -23.02 6.54
C ALA A 22 40.12 -23.22 5.24
N LEU A 23 40.52 -24.15 4.36
CA LEU A 23 39.74 -24.51 3.17
C LEU A 23 38.41 -25.16 3.53
N ALA A 24 38.35 -26.02 4.55
CA ALA A 24 37.11 -26.65 5.00
C ALA A 24 36.14 -25.63 5.63
N LEU A 25 36.66 -24.63 6.35
CA LEU A 25 35.84 -23.51 6.86
C LEU A 25 35.33 -22.63 5.71
N VAL A 26 36.18 -22.35 4.72
CA VAL A 26 35.79 -21.59 3.52
C VAL A 26 34.79 -22.37 2.67
N LEU A 27 34.93 -23.69 2.55
CA LEU A 27 33.96 -24.55 1.86
C LEU A 27 32.65 -24.67 2.65
N ALA A 28 32.69 -24.74 3.98
CA ALA A 28 31.49 -24.75 4.83
C ALA A 28 30.77 -23.38 4.83
N LEU A 29 31.53 -22.28 4.76
CA LEU A 29 30.99 -20.94 4.54
C LEU A 29 30.39 -20.81 3.13
N LEU A 30 31.04 -21.35 2.09
CA LEU A 30 30.52 -21.37 0.72
C LEU A 30 29.28 -22.25 0.58
N VAL A 31 29.23 -23.42 1.22
CA VAL A 31 28.06 -24.32 1.22
C VAL A 31 26.92 -23.75 2.09
N GLY A 32 27.24 -23.09 3.20
CA GLY A 32 26.28 -22.31 4.00
C GLY A 32 25.73 -21.09 3.24
N LEU A 33 26.56 -20.43 2.43
CA LEU A 33 26.19 -19.34 1.52
C LEU A 33 25.26 -19.81 0.38
N PHE A 34 25.45 -21.03 -0.15
CA PHE A 34 24.55 -21.60 -1.16
C PHE A 34 23.21 -22.09 -0.60
N LEU A 35 23.14 -22.48 0.68
CA LEU A 35 21.92 -23.00 1.31
C LEU A 35 21.04 -21.93 1.98
N SER A 36 21.59 -20.75 2.32
CA SER A 36 20.86 -19.69 3.04
C SER A 36 20.59 -18.40 2.26
N GLY A 37 21.20 -18.22 1.08
CA GLY A 37 21.18 -16.95 0.34
C GLY A 37 20.31 -16.88 -0.93
N LEU A 38 19.60 -17.95 -1.30
CA LEU A 38 18.89 -18.06 -2.59
C LEU A 38 17.36 -17.91 -2.52
N THR A 39 16.77 -17.53 -1.39
CA THR A 39 15.31 -17.58 -1.19
C THR A 39 14.57 -16.24 -1.33
N GLY A 40 15.24 -15.19 -1.82
CA GLY A 40 14.57 -13.97 -2.30
C GLY A 40 14.17 -14.14 -3.77
N ALA A 41 12.90 -14.48 -4.02
CA ALA A 41 12.25 -14.54 -5.33
C ALA A 41 13.12 -15.08 -6.49
N ILE A 42 13.39 -16.39 -6.50
CA ILE A 42 13.84 -17.08 -7.73
C ILE A 42 12.68 -17.00 -8.73
N SER A 43 12.94 -16.53 -9.96
CA SER A 43 11.99 -16.64 -11.07
C SER A 43 11.56 -18.11 -11.24
N PRO A 44 10.29 -18.39 -11.61
CA PRO A 44 9.90 -19.73 -12.00
C PRO A 44 10.87 -20.24 -13.08
N ALA A 45 11.39 -21.44 -12.88
CA ALA A 45 12.29 -22.08 -13.83
C ALA A 45 11.60 -22.17 -15.20
N GLY A 46 12.05 -21.38 -16.18
CA GLY A 46 11.59 -21.47 -17.57
C GLY A 46 11.35 -20.14 -18.29
N HIS A 47 11.18 -19.02 -17.60
CA HIS A 47 10.88 -17.73 -18.24
C HIS A 47 12.07 -16.76 -18.14
N ARG A 48 12.56 -16.29 -19.31
CA ARG A 48 13.54 -15.19 -19.40
C ARG A 48 12.82 -13.89 -19.04
N TRP A 49 12.93 -13.46 -17.79
CA TRP A 49 12.47 -12.14 -17.35
C TRP A 49 13.64 -11.15 -17.46
N GLY A 50 13.54 -10.23 -18.42
CA GLY A 50 14.47 -9.12 -18.64
C GLY A 50 13.70 -7.95 -19.28
N PRO A 51 14.37 -6.87 -19.71
CA PRO A 51 13.74 -5.81 -20.51
C PRO A 51 13.03 -6.35 -21.77
N ASP A 52 13.54 -7.46 -22.31
CA ASP A 52 12.98 -8.21 -23.44
C ASP A 52 12.09 -9.41 -23.00
N GLY A 53 11.65 -9.43 -21.74
CA GLY A 53 10.76 -10.47 -21.21
C GLY A 53 9.36 -10.43 -21.85
N PRO A 54 8.58 -11.52 -21.74
CA PRO A 54 7.23 -11.55 -22.32
C PRO A 54 6.38 -10.43 -21.71
N SER A 55 5.77 -9.61 -22.58
CA SER A 55 4.77 -8.64 -22.15
C SER A 55 3.56 -9.40 -21.58
N PRO A 56 2.96 -8.94 -20.46
CA PRO A 56 1.75 -9.57 -19.95
C PRO A 56 0.70 -9.57 -21.06
N PRO A 57 -0.05 -10.67 -21.26
CA PRO A 57 -1.08 -10.73 -22.28
C PRO A 57 -2.14 -9.65 -22.02
N ALA A 58 -2.82 -9.21 -23.09
CA ALA A 58 -3.87 -8.19 -22.98
C ALA A 58 -4.99 -8.63 -22.01
N SER A 59 -5.33 -9.93 -21.98
CA SER A 59 -6.19 -10.52 -20.96
C SER A 59 -5.70 -11.92 -20.59
N ARG A 60 -5.80 -12.29 -19.31
CA ARG A 60 -5.56 -13.65 -18.81
C ARG A 60 -6.56 -14.03 -17.74
N SER A 61 -7.19 -15.19 -17.92
CA SER A 61 -8.07 -15.77 -16.91
C SER A 61 -7.53 -17.11 -16.41
N ARG A 62 -7.63 -17.31 -15.10
CA ARG A 62 -7.23 -18.53 -14.39
C ARG A 62 -8.28 -18.90 -13.37
N SER A 63 -8.43 -20.19 -13.12
CA SER A 63 -9.23 -20.74 -12.02
C SER A 63 -8.40 -21.74 -11.23
N VAL A 64 -8.73 -21.92 -9.96
CA VAL A 64 -8.14 -22.98 -9.13
C VAL A 64 -9.24 -23.94 -8.67
N LEU A 65 -9.08 -25.21 -9.03
CA LEU A 65 -10.00 -26.28 -8.62
C LEU A 65 -9.39 -27.07 -7.46
N LEU A 66 -10.26 -27.60 -6.61
CA LEU A 66 -9.90 -28.63 -5.64
C LEU A 66 -10.17 -30.01 -6.27
N ASP A 67 -9.13 -30.80 -6.47
CA ASP A 67 -9.28 -32.20 -6.86
C ASP A 67 -9.76 -33.01 -5.64
N THR A 68 -10.99 -33.49 -5.68
CA THR A 68 -11.61 -34.22 -4.57
C THR A 68 -10.98 -35.60 -4.33
N ALA A 69 -10.30 -36.19 -5.32
CA ALA A 69 -9.65 -37.48 -5.18
C ALA A 69 -8.30 -37.36 -4.46
N THR A 70 -7.57 -36.27 -4.69
CA THR A 70 -6.21 -36.06 -4.14
C THR A 70 -6.15 -35.01 -3.03
N GLY A 71 -7.19 -34.19 -2.87
CA GLY A 71 -7.21 -33.03 -1.99
C GLY A 71 -6.30 -31.88 -2.45
N GLN A 72 -5.75 -31.96 -3.68
CA GLN A 72 -4.78 -31.00 -4.19
C GLN A 72 -5.46 -29.86 -4.95
N LEU A 73 -4.86 -28.66 -4.88
CA LEU A 73 -5.28 -27.52 -5.68
C LEU A 73 -4.59 -27.53 -7.04
N ARG A 74 -5.36 -27.30 -8.10
CA ARG A 74 -4.86 -27.26 -9.48
C ARG A 74 -5.30 -25.99 -10.18
N LEU A 75 -4.33 -25.24 -10.69
CA LEU A 75 -4.55 -24.11 -11.59
C LEU A 75 -4.95 -24.60 -12.99
N VAL A 76 -5.94 -23.95 -13.58
CA VAL A 76 -6.39 -24.17 -14.95
C VAL A 76 -6.68 -22.86 -15.65
N ASP A 77 -6.72 -22.92 -16.98
CA ASP A 77 -6.97 -21.77 -17.84
C ASP A 77 -8.47 -21.48 -17.96
N GLY A 78 -8.82 -20.19 -18.00
CA GLY A 78 -10.20 -19.73 -18.13
C GLY A 78 -10.97 -19.75 -16.80
N ARG A 79 -12.24 -19.35 -16.89
CA ARG A 79 -13.19 -19.33 -15.75
C ARG A 79 -13.93 -20.66 -15.67
N HIS A 80 -13.83 -21.34 -14.54
CA HIS A 80 -14.50 -22.62 -14.28
C HIS A 80 -15.56 -22.44 -13.17
N PRO A 81 -16.83 -22.83 -13.40
CA PRO A 81 -17.90 -22.65 -12.41
C PRO A 81 -17.64 -23.38 -11.09
N ASP A 82 -17.01 -24.55 -11.14
CA ASP A 82 -16.73 -25.40 -9.98
C ASP A 82 -15.41 -25.03 -9.27
N ALA A 83 -14.79 -23.92 -9.65
CA ALA A 83 -13.53 -23.49 -9.05
C ALA A 83 -13.75 -22.92 -7.64
N VAL A 84 -12.74 -23.09 -6.78
CA VAL A 84 -12.70 -22.43 -5.47
C VAL A 84 -12.60 -20.92 -5.66
N ALA A 85 -11.75 -20.50 -6.61
CA ALA A 85 -11.60 -19.11 -7.01
C ALA A 85 -11.22 -19.01 -8.49
N TRP A 86 -11.48 -17.86 -9.07
CA TRP A 86 -11.07 -17.48 -10.42
C TRP A 86 -10.64 -16.01 -10.44
N ALA A 87 -9.78 -15.67 -11.39
CA ALA A 87 -9.41 -14.30 -11.67
C ALA A 87 -9.32 -14.06 -13.18
N ASN A 88 -9.51 -12.80 -13.57
CA ASN A 88 -9.23 -12.28 -14.89
C ASN A 88 -8.48 -10.95 -14.76
N LEU A 89 -7.31 -10.86 -15.37
CA LEU A 89 -6.55 -9.62 -15.47
C LEU A 89 -6.60 -9.13 -16.92
N THR A 90 -7.04 -7.89 -17.13
CA THR A 90 -6.92 -7.16 -18.39
C THR A 90 -5.85 -6.08 -18.25
N ASN A 91 -4.76 -6.18 -19.01
CA ASN A 91 -3.68 -5.20 -18.98
C ASN A 91 -3.89 -4.13 -20.05
N ALA A 92 -4.24 -2.92 -19.61
CA ALA A 92 -4.40 -1.74 -20.46
C ALA A 92 -3.47 -0.59 -20.03
N ILE A 93 -2.32 -0.91 -19.43
CA ILE A 93 -1.38 0.08 -18.88
C ILE A 93 -0.84 1.00 -19.98
N ARG A 94 -0.64 0.49 -21.20
CA ARG A 94 -0.14 1.29 -22.32
C ARG A 94 -1.16 2.31 -22.82
N GLU A 95 -2.44 1.98 -22.71
CA GLU A 95 -3.55 2.77 -23.26
C GLU A 95 -4.13 3.74 -22.21
N THR A 96 -4.17 3.31 -20.94
CA THR A 96 -4.90 4.00 -19.87
C THR A 96 -4.06 4.25 -18.61
N GLY A 97 -2.87 3.66 -18.53
CA GLY A 97 -2.06 3.63 -17.31
C GLY A 97 -2.59 2.71 -16.20
N TRP A 98 -3.62 1.90 -16.48
CA TRP A 98 -4.22 0.94 -15.55
C TRP A 98 -4.28 -0.47 -16.13
N ALA A 99 -4.06 -1.48 -15.29
CA ALA A 99 -4.61 -2.81 -15.49
C ALA A 99 -5.88 -2.99 -14.63
N PHE A 100 -6.71 -3.97 -14.97
CA PHE A 100 -7.97 -4.25 -14.30
C PHE A 100 -8.00 -5.73 -13.89
N LEU A 101 -8.18 -6.00 -12.61
CA LEU A 101 -8.29 -7.34 -12.06
C LEU A 101 -9.71 -7.57 -11.55
N GLU A 102 -10.38 -8.59 -12.06
CA GLU A 102 -11.59 -9.13 -11.45
C GLU A 102 -11.29 -10.49 -10.83
N LEU A 103 -11.72 -10.70 -9.59
CA LEU A 103 -11.52 -11.95 -8.86
C LEU A 103 -12.80 -12.33 -8.12
N GLY A 104 -13.16 -13.62 -8.20
CA GLY A 104 -14.28 -14.19 -7.47
C GLY A 104 -13.91 -15.48 -6.75
N THR A 105 -14.52 -15.70 -5.59
CA THR A 105 -14.46 -17.00 -4.87
C THR A 105 -15.83 -17.67 -4.85
N SER A 106 -15.87 -18.98 -4.62
CA SER A 106 -17.10 -19.76 -4.50
C SER A 106 -17.48 -20.00 -3.04
N GLY A 107 -18.73 -19.66 -2.69
CA GLY A 107 -19.30 -19.92 -1.36
C GLY A 107 -19.56 -21.40 -1.05
N CYS A 108 -19.31 -22.31 -2.00
CA CYS A 108 -19.38 -23.76 -1.76
C CYS A 108 -18.19 -24.30 -0.95
N TYR A 109 -17.15 -23.49 -0.73
CA TYR A 109 -15.96 -23.85 0.02
C TYR A 109 -15.82 -23.00 1.29
N ASN A 110 -15.11 -23.51 2.29
CA ASN A 110 -14.84 -22.72 3.50
C ASN A 110 -13.97 -21.48 3.18
N ASP A 111 -14.14 -20.44 3.99
CA ASP A 111 -13.48 -19.14 3.80
C ASP A 111 -11.95 -19.25 3.72
N SER A 112 -11.35 -20.15 4.51
CA SER A 112 -9.90 -20.31 4.54
C SER A 112 -9.35 -20.80 3.20
N LEU A 113 -10.03 -21.79 2.60
CA LEU A 113 -9.69 -22.28 1.28
C LEU A 113 -9.96 -21.22 0.20
N GLN A 114 -11.09 -20.51 0.30
CA GLN A 114 -11.41 -19.40 -0.59
C GLN A 114 -10.32 -18.30 -0.55
N ALA A 115 -9.87 -17.89 0.63
CA ALA A 115 -8.88 -16.83 0.80
C ALA A 115 -7.50 -17.23 0.25
N TYR A 116 -7.05 -18.45 0.55
CA TYR A 116 -5.83 -18.99 -0.03
C TYR A 116 -5.91 -19.09 -1.56
N ALA A 117 -7.04 -19.58 -2.08
CA ALA A 117 -7.31 -19.68 -3.51
C ALA A 117 -7.36 -18.32 -4.21
N ALA A 118 -7.89 -17.28 -3.57
CA ALA A 118 -7.89 -15.91 -4.09
C ALA A 118 -6.46 -15.41 -4.33
N GLY A 119 -5.56 -15.62 -3.36
CA GLY A 119 -4.14 -15.30 -3.53
C GLY A 119 -3.51 -16.05 -4.72
N ILE A 120 -3.83 -17.34 -4.85
CA ILE A 120 -3.32 -18.17 -5.96
C ILE A 120 -3.73 -17.60 -7.32
N VAL A 121 -5.02 -17.37 -7.54
CA VAL A 121 -5.50 -16.95 -8.87
C VAL A 121 -5.05 -15.53 -9.21
N GLU A 122 -4.90 -14.64 -8.23
CA GLU A 122 -4.33 -13.31 -8.44
C GLU A 122 -2.89 -13.36 -8.90
N ALA A 123 -2.04 -14.14 -8.22
CA ALA A 123 -0.66 -14.34 -8.64
C ALA A 123 -0.60 -14.91 -10.06
N ALA A 124 -1.36 -15.97 -10.34
CA ALA A 124 -1.34 -16.67 -11.63
C ALA A 124 -1.74 -15.78 -12.82
N VAL A 125 -2.63 -14.79 -12.61
CA VAL A 125 -3.01 -13.86 -13.69
C VAL A 125 -2.06 -12.67 -13.84
N SER A 126 -1.23 -12.39 -12.83
CA SER A 126 -0.45 -11.14 -12.73
C SER A 126 1.06 -11.33 -12.50
N GLU A 127 1.59 -12.53 -12.68
CA GLU A 127 3.00 -12.91 -12.42
C GLU A 127 4.01 -11.88 -12.98
N GLU A 128 3.80 -11.44 -14.22
CA GLU A 128 4.66 -10.46 -14.89
C GLU A 128 4.65 -9.10 -14.21
N LEU A 129 3.46 -8.62 -13.87
CA LEU A 129 3.29 -7.33 -13.21
C LEU A 129 3.88 -7.39 -11.80
N ILE A 130 3.70 -8.51 -11.08
CA ILE A 130 4.30 -8.74 -9.76
C ILE A 130 5.82 -8.68 -9.84
N TYR A 131 6.41 -9.40 -10.81
CA TYR A 131 7.86 -9.38 -11.03
C TYR A 131 8.36 -7.96 -11.29
N MET A 132 7.76 -7.25 -12.26
CA MET A 132 8.19 -5.89 -12.60
C MET A 132 8.01 -4.92 -11.43
N HIS A 133 6.91 -5.02 -10.68
CA HIS A 133 6.67 -4.17 -9.52
C HIS A 133 7.66 -4.44 -8.39
N TRP A 134 7.96 -5.71 -8.10
CA TRP A 134 9.01 -6.10 -7.15
C TRP A 134 10.37 -5.50 -7.53
N MET A 135 10.75 -5.65 -8.80
CA MET A 135 12.01 -5.12 -9.34
C MET A 135 12.09 -3.60 -9.22
N ASN A 136 11.00 -2.89 -9.52
CA ASN A 136 10.96 -1.43 -9.47
C ASN A 136 11.01 -0.88 -8.02
N THR A 137 10.49 -1.61 -7.04
CA THR A 137 10.19 -1.03 -5.71
C THR A 137 11.02 -1.59 -4.56
N VAL A 138 11.08 -2.93 -4.42
CA VAL A 138 11.55 -3.57 -3.18
C VAL A 138 12.66 -4.61 -3.38
N VAL A 139 13.08 -4.92 -4.61
CA VAL A 139 14.14 -5.94 -4.88
C VAL A 139 15.43 -5.70 -4.08
N ASN A 140 15.75 -4.43 -3.85
CA ASN A 140 16.94 -4.02 -3.11
C ASN A 140 16.64 -3.68 -1.64
N TYR A 141 15.45 -3.94 -1.13
CA TYR A 141 15.10 -3.65 0.27
C TYR A 141 15.58 -4.79 1.17
N CYS A 142 16.54 -4.50 2.05
CA CYS A 142 17.20 -5.52 2.90
C CYS A 142 17.77 -6.74 2.15
N GLY A 143 18.25 -6.53 0.91
CA GLY A 143 18.97 -7.54 0.14
C GLY A 143 20.38 -7.87 0.68
N PRO A 144 21.07 -8.87 0.09
CA PRO A 144 22.26 -9.50 0.66
C PRO A 144 23.52 -8.62 0.77
N PHE A 145 23.59 -7.49 0.06
CA PHE A 145 24.79 -6.65 -0.06
C PHE A 145 24.64 -5.26 0.60
N LYS A 146 24.03 -5.16 1.79
CA LYS A 146 23.63 -3.87 2.38
C LYS A 146 24.54 -3.33 3.49
N TYR A 147 24.70 -2.00 3.45
CA TYR A 147 25.45 -1.17 4.40
C TYR A 147 24.75 -0.99 5.77
N GLU A 148 23.46 -1.31 5.89
CA GLU A 148 22.65 -1.19 7.12
C GLU A 148 22.15 -2.56 7.63
N ALA A 149 23.03 -3.57 7.67
CA ALA A 149 22.68 -4.94 8.11
C ALA A 149 21.98 -4.97 9.48
N GLY A 150 22.37 -4.09 10.42
CA GLY A 150 21.75 -3.99 11.74
C GLY A 150 20.27 -3.55 11.73
N TYR A 151 19.85 -2.70 10.79
CA TYR A 151 18.43 -2.35 10.64
C TYR A 151 17.65 -3.54 10.07
N CYS A 152 18.20 -4.19 9.04
CA CYS A 152 17.51 -5.29 8.37
C CYS A 152 17.31 -6.50 9.29
N GLU A 153 18.28 -6.80 10.17
CA GLU A 153 18.11 -7.84 11.18
C GLU A 153 17.00 -7.46 12.18
N LYS A 154 16.98 -6.21 12.67
CA LYS A 154 15.90 -5.73 13.56
C LYS A 154 14.53 -5.82 12.90
N LEU A 155 14.43 -5.40 11.64
CA LEU A 155 13.18 -5.48 10.89
C LEU A 155 12.73 -6.94 10.74
N LYS A 156 13.64 -7.82 10.34
CA LYS A 156 13.35 -9.25 10.20
C LYS A 156 12.86 -9.83 11.53
N SER A 157 13.59 -9.61 12.63
CA SER A 157 13.18 -10.10 13.95
C SER A 157 11.84 -9.53 14.41
N PHE A 158 11.59 -8.23 14.15
CA PHE A 158 10.31 -7.59 14.46
C PHE A 158 9.16 -8.28 13.72
N LEU A 159 9.32 -8.51 12.41
CA LEU A 159 8.30 -9.14 11.57
C LEU A 159 8.09 -10.61 11.93
N GLU A 160 9.14 -11.36 12.24
CA GLU A 160 9.05 -12.75 12.69
C GLU A 160 8.25 -12.85 14.00
N ALA A 161 8.60 -12.04 15.00
CA ALA A 161 7.88 -12.00 16.28
C ALA A 161 6.42 -11.56 16.11
N ASN A 162 6.15 -10.56 15.25
CA ASN A 162 4.79 -10.11 14.97
C ASN A 162 3.93 -11.17 14.30
N LEU A 163 4.47 -11.86 13.29
CA LEU A 163 3.79 -12.95 12.60
C LEU A 163 3.54 -14.13 13.53
N GLU A 164 4.51 -14.49 14.37
CA GLU A 164 4.38 -15.54 15.37
C GLU A 164 3.28 -15.22 16.39
N TRP A 165 3.29 -14.01 16.95
CA TRP A 165 2.24 -13.53 17.85
C TRP A 165 0.84 -13.61 17.22
N MET A 166 0.68 -13.17 15.97
CA MET A 166 -0.61 -13.31 15.28
C MET A 166 -1.02 -14.78 15.09
N GLN A 167 -0.08 -15.69 14.82
CA GLN A 167 -0.37 -17.13 14.74
C GLN A 167 -0.84 -17.70 16.09
N GLU A 168 -0.23 -17.27 17.20
CA GLU A 168 -0.66 -17.66 18.55
C GLU A 168 -2.05 -17.13 18.89
N GLU A 169 -2.32 -15.86 18.60
CA GLU A 169 -3.62 -15.26 18.83
C GLU A 169 -4.74 -15.94 18.03
N MET A 170 -4.48 -16.30 16.76
CA MET A 170 -5.43 -17.06 15.95
C MET A 170 -5.71 -18.44 16.54
N ASP A 171 -4.71 -19.09 17.15
CA ASP A 171 -4.84 -20.41 17.77
C ASP A 171 -5.56 -20.36 19.12
N LEU A 172 -5.34 -19.31 19.91
CA LEU A 172 -5.96 -19.10 21.22
C LEU A 172 -7.42 -18.60 21.11
N ASN A 173 -7.74 -17.88 20.04
CA ASN A 173 -9.03 -17.22 19.86
C ASN A 173 -9.81 -17.78 18.65
N ARG A 174 -9.93 -19.11 18.54
CA ARG A 174 -10.51 -19.79 17.36
C ARG A 174 -11.94 -19.39 17.02
N ASP A 175 -12.71 -18.93 18.00
CA ASP A 175 -14.11 -18.49 17.80
C ASP A 175 -14.24 -16.99 17.50
N SER A 176 -13.12 -16.23 17.51
CA SER A 176 -13.12 -14.78 17.30
C SER A 176 -13.29 -14.42 15.83
N ALA A 177 -14.33 -13.64 15.53
CA ALA A 177 -14.52 -13.05 14.20
C ALA A 177 -13.32 -12.20 13.75
N TYR A 178 -12.69 -11.44 14.66
CA TYR A 178 -11.54 -10.61 14.31
C TYR A 178 -10.35 -11.45 13.86
N TRP A 179 -10.00 -12.49 14.63
CA TRP A 179 -8.86 -13.35 14.32
C TRP A 179 -9.14 -14.29 13.14
N HIS A 180 -10.40 -14.66 12.90
CA HIS A 180 -10.82 -15.29 11.65
C HIS A 180 -10.47 -14.40 10.44
N GLN A 181 -10.88 -13.12 10.45
CA GLN A 181 -10.57 -12.21 9.35
C GLN A 181 -9.07 -11.97 9.15
N VAL A 182 -8.30 -11.86 10.25
CA VAL A 182 -6.83 -11.80 10.18
C VAL A 182 -6.26 -13.05 9.51
N ARG A 183 -6.76 -14.25 9.86
CA ARG A 183 -6.34 -15.51 9.24
C ARG A 183 -6.61 -15.52 7.74
N LEU A 184 -7.81 -15.10 7.31
CA LEU A 184 -8.15 -15.03 5.88
C LEU A 184 -7.21 -14.10 5.13
N THR A 185 -6.89 -12.94 5.69
CA THR A 185 -5.93 -11.99 5.11
C THR A 185 -4.54 -12.60 4.93
N LEU A 186 -4.02 -13.27 5.96
CA LEU A 186 -2.70 -13.89 5.90
C LEU A 186 -2.67 -15.12 4.97
N LEU A 187 -3.79 -15.86 4.85
CA LEU A 187 -3.91 -16.95 3.88
C LEU A 187 -3.93 -16.45 2.43
N GLN A 188 -4.58 -15.32 2.15
CA GLN A 188 -4.54 -14.70 0.83
C GLN A 188 -3.10 -14.32 0.46
N LEU A 189 -2.35 -13.71 1.38
CA LEU A 189 -0.93 -13.42 1.15
C LEU A 189 -0.11 -14.70 0.94
N LYS A 190 -0.38 -15.76 1.72
CA LYS A 190 0.28 -17.05 1.55
C LYS A 190 0.01 -17.67 0.18
N GLY A 191 -1.24 -17.66 -0.26
CA GLY A 191 -1.65 -18.19 -1.57
C GLY A 191 -0.98 -17.46 -2.72
N LEU A 192 -0.85 -16.12 -2.60
CA LEU A 192 -0.14 -15.28 -3.56
C LEU A 192 1.34 -15.69 -3.68
N GLU A 193 2.04 -15.83 -2.55
CA GLU A 193 3.46 -16.19 -2.52
C GLU A 193 3.71 -17.64 -2.97
N ASP A 194 2.89 -18.58 -2.51
CA ASP A 194 2.97 -20.00 -2.87
C ASP A 194 2.74 -20.23 -4.37
N SER A 195 1.72 -19.57 -4.94
CA SER A 195 1.42 -19.66 -6.38
C SER A 195 2.55 -19.08 -7.23
N TYR A 196 3.05 -17.89 -6.88
CA TYR A 196 4.18 -17.29 -7.59
C TYR A 196 5.46 -18.15 -7.45
N GLY A 197 5.65 -18.79 -6.30
CA GLY A 197 6.73 -19.76 -6.07
C GLY A 197 6.53 -21.12 -6.76
N GLY A 198 5.40 -21.35 -7.43
CA GLY A 198 5.07 -22.59 -8.15
C GLY A 198 4.77 -23.79 -7.25
N ARG A 199 4.44 -23.58 -5.97
CA ARG A 199 4.17 -24.66 -5.00
C ARG A 199 2.96 -24.31 -4.12
N MET A 200 1.79 -24.81 -4.50
CA MET A 200 0.53 -24.60 -3.79
C MET A 200 0.32 -25.67 -2.72
N THR A 201 0.51 -25.32 -1.45
CA THR A 201 0.25 -26.19 -0.30
C THR A 201 -0.66 -25.48 0.70
N PHE A 202 -1.95 -25.81 0.67
CA PHE A 202 -2.95 -25.21 1.57
C PHE A 202 -2.69 -25.61 3.04
N PRO A 203 -2.47 -24.65 3.95
CA PRO A 203 -2.26 -24.95 5.36
C PRO A 203 -3.58 -25.13 6.12
N THR A 204 -3.73 -26.29 6.77
CA THR A 204 -4.90 -26.61 7.62
C THR A 204 -4.78 -26.08 9.06
N GLY A 205 -3.58 -25.70 9.51
CA GLY A 205 -3.31 -25.16 10.85
C GLY A 205 -2.44 -23.90 10.81
N LYS A 206 -1.44 -23.83 11.69
CA LYS A 206 -0.41 -22.79 11.68
C LYS A 206 0.35 -22.78 10.36
N PHE A 207 0.79 -21.60 9.93
CA PHE A 207 1.61 -21.42 8.74
C PHE A 207 2.60 -20.27 8.89
N ILE A 208 3.62 -20.28 8.03
CA ILE A 208 4.70 -19.30 8.04
C ILE A 208 4.51 -18.38 6.83
N ILE A 209 4.61 -17.07 7.06
CA ILE A 209 4.78 -16.05 6.02
C ILE A 209 6.24 -15.61 6.05
N LYS A 210 6.89 -15.49 4.88
CA LYS A 210 8.28 -15.04 4.82
C LYS A 210 8.35 -13.53 5.11
N PRO A 211 9.12 -13.08 6.13
CA PRO A 211 9.19 -11.68 6.52
C PRO A 211 9.60 -10.73 5.39
N LEU A 212 10.57 -11.17 4.57
CA LEU A 212 11.13 -10.40 3.46
C LEU A 212 10.68 -10.95 2.09
N GLY A 213 9.56 -11.68 2.05
CA GLY A 213 8.90 -12.13 0.83
C GLY A 213 7.87 -11.11 0.34
N PHE A 214 6.73 -11.60 -0.15
CA PHE A 214 5.62 -10.73 -0.60
C PHE A 214 4.98 -9.90 0.51
N LEU A 215 5.30 -10.17 1.77
CA LEU A 215 4.97 -9.27 2.86
C LEU A 215 5.53 -7.85 2.62
N LEU A 216 6.73 -7.69 2.06
CA LEU A 216 7.31 -6.37 1.79
C LEU A 216 6.49 -5.51 0.82
N LEU A 217 5.73 -6.13 -0.10
CA LEU A 217 4.81 -5.42 -0.99
C LEU A 217 3.57 -4.90 -0.23
N GLN A 218 3.25 -5.48 0.93
CA GLN A 218 2.16 -5.04 1.78
C GLN A 218 2.60 -3.95 2.76
N LEU A 219 3.87 -3.95 3.14
CA LEU A 219 4.41 -3.07 4.18
C LEU A 219 4.84 -1.68 3.68
N SER A 220 4.55 -1.30 2.43
CA SER A 220 5.09 -0.06 1.86
C SER A 220 4.83 1.17 2.75
N GLY A 221 3.60 1.32 3.26
CA GLY A 221 3.25 2.38 4.20
C GLY A 221 3.72 2.13 5.64
N ASP A 222 3.58 0.90 6.16
CA ASP A 222 4.05 0.56 7.52
C ASP A 222 5.56 0.79 7.70
N LEU A 223 6.37 0.57 6.64
CA LEU A 223 7.82 0.78 6.64
C LEU A 223 8.19 2.25 6.85
N GLU A 224 7.32 3.20 6.53
CA GLU A 224 7.60 4.63 6.79
C GLU A 224 7.78 4.94 8.27
N ASP A 225 7.08 4.20 9.14
CA ASP A 225 7.13 4.36 10.60
C ASP A 225 8.03 3.30 11.26
N LEU A 226 8.11 2.08 10.70
CA LEU A 226 9.03 1.03 11.21
C LEU A 226 10.50 1.41 11.03
N GLU A 227 10.86 2.08 9.93
CA GLU A 227 12.23 2.54 9.70
C GLU A 227 12.76 3.44 10.83
N PRO A 228 12.10 4.56 11.18
CA PRO A 228 12.52 5.39 12.30
C PRO A 228 12.35 4.68 13.66
N ALA A 229 11.28 3.89 13.87
CA ALA A 229 11.08 3.16 15.13
C ALA A 229 12.21 2.16 15.43
N LEU A 230 12.78 1.53 14.38
CA LEU A 230 13.90 0.60 14.48
C LEU A 230 15.27 1.27 14.32
N ASN A 231 15.33 2.61 14.36
CA ASN A 231 16.53 3.44 14.28
C ASN A 231 17.33 3.25 12.98
N LYS A 232 16.67 3.17 11.83
CA LYS A 232 17.33 3.24 10.53
C LYS A 232 17.97 4.62 10.34
N THR A 233 19.22 4.67 9.89
CA THR A 233 19.94 5.95 9.78
C THR A 233 19.47 6.78 8.58
N LYS A 234 19.08 6.11 7.49
CA LYS A 234 18.51 6.73 6.29
C LYS A 234 17.09 6.20 6.06
N THR A 235 16.10 6.93 6.54
CA THR A 235 14.69 6.63 6.29
C THR A 235 14.32 6.98 4.85
N LYS A 236 13.44 6.18 4.24
CA LYS A 236 12.84 6.42 2.91
C LYS A 236 11.93 7.65 2.95
N ARG A 237 11.16 7.81 4.03
CA ARG A 237 10.27 8.96 4.20
C ARG A 237 11.10 10.23 4.44
N ALA A 238 10.98 11.18 3.52
CA ALA A 238 11.55 12.51 3.66
C ALA A 238 10.77 13.33 4.70
N LEU A 239 11.45 14.20 5.46
CA LEU A 239 10.77 15.14 6.35
C LEU A 239 9.80 16.01 5.56
N GLY A 240 8.56 16.05 6.03
CA GLY A 240 7.46 16.74 5.36
C GLY A 240 6.98 16.05 4.09
N SER A 241 7.44 14.84 3.74
CA SER A 241 6.88 14.16 2.56
C SER A 241 5.38 14.01 2.78
N GLY A 242 4.60 14.62 1.88
CA GLY A 242 3.18 14.30 1.77
C GLY A 242 3.03 12.87 1.25
N SER A 243 1.92 12.25 1.61
CA SER A 243 1.41 11.02 1.04
C SER A 243 -0.09 11.22 0.86
N CYS A 244 -0.44 11.77 -0.30
CA CYS A 244 -1.80 11.92 -0.81
C CYS A 244 -2.56 13.20 -0.42
N SER A 245 -3.55 13.54 -1.25
CA SER A 245 -4.56 14.58 -1.02
C SER A 245 -5.95 13.96 -1.23
N ALA A 246 -6.94 14.35 -0.42
CA ALA A 246 -8.33 13.87 -0.56
C ALA A 246 -9.34 15.01 -0.44
N LEU A 247 -10.48 14.85 -1.13
CA LEU A 247 -11.60 15.79 -1.06
C LEU A 247 -12.94 15.04 -1.07
N ILE A 248 -13.74 15.29 -0.04
CA ILE A 248 -15.15 14.88 0.03
C ILE A 248 -15.97 16.15 -0.18
N LYS A 249 -16.76 16.19 -1.25
CA LYS A 249 -17.48 17.39 -1.67
C LYS A 249 -18.99 17.14 -1.71
N LEU A 250 -19.72 17.91 -0.91
CA LEU A 250 -21.18 17.97 -0.99
C LEU A 250 -21.56 19.01 -2.06
N LEU A 251 -22.24 18.56 -3.12
CA LEU A 251 -22.59 19.44 -4.24
C LEU A 251 -23.70 20.44 -3.87
N PRO A 252 -23.81 21.58 -4.58
CA PRO A 252 -24.88 22.55 -4.36
C PRO A 252 -26.27 21.90 -4.41
N GLY A 253 -27.13 22.23 -3.43
CA GLY A 253 -28.45 21.63 -3.26
C GLY A 253 -28.42 20.18 -2.77
N GLN A 254 -27.29 19.71 -2.22
CA GLN A 254 -27.07 18.34 -1.76
C GLN A 254 -27.41 17.29 -2.83
N ARG A 255 -27.31 17.65 -4.11
CA ARG A 255 -27.72 16.77 -5.23
C ARG A 255 -26.88 15.50 -5.33
N ASP A 256 -25.64 15.56 -4.87
CA ASP A 256 -24.72 14.43 -4.80
C ASP A 256 -23.64 14.70 -3.75
N LEU A 257 -22.93 13.64 -3.37
CA LEU A 257 -21.76 13.66 -2.53
C LEU A 257 -20.64 12.98 -3.32
N LEU A 258 -19.59 13.73 -3.66
CA LEU A 258 -18.43 13.23 -4.38
C LEU A 258 -17.31 12.92 -3.41
N VAL A 259 -16.58 11.83 -3.64
CA VAL A 259 -15.42 11.43 -2.84
C VAL A 259 -14.26 11.18 -3.79
N ALA A 260 -13.15 11.89 -3.56
CA ALA A 260 -11.98 11.81 -4.41
C ALA A 260 -10.68 11.70 -3.62
N HIS A 261 -9.73 10.99 -4.22
CA HIS A 261 -8.41 10.73 -3.66
C HIS A 261 -7.33 10.83 -4.75
N ASN A 262 -6.22 11.51 -4.45
CA ASN A 262 -5.03 11.64 -5.29
C ASN A 262 -3.84 11.10 -4.51
N THR A 263 -3.30 9.96 -4.94
CA THR A 263 -2.17 9.33 -4.23
C THR A 263 -0.88 10.05 -4.56
N TRP A 264 -0.07 10.37 -3.54
CA TRP A 264 1.31 10.81 -3.75
C TRP A 264 2.26 9.67 -3.46
N ASN A 265 3.11 9.32 -4.43
CA ASN A 265 4.06 8.23 -4.26
C ASN A 265 5.29 8.46 -5.16
N SER A 266 6.31 7.62 -4.99
CA SER A 266 7.42 7.51 -5.93
C SER A 266 6.92 7.03 -7.30
N TYR A 267 7.44 7.63 -8.37
CA TYR A 267 7.07 7.28 -9.75
C TYR A 267 7.40 5.82 -10.10
N GLN A 268 8.33 5.17 -9.39
CA GLN A 268 8.63 3.74 -9.56
C GLN A 268 7.44 2.82 -9.20
N HIS A 269 6.48 3.31 -8.43
CA HIS A 269 5.27 2.56 -8.04
C HIS A 269 4.16 2.60 -9.10
N MET A 270 4.29 3.33 -10.21
CA MET A 270 3.21 3.55 -11.18
C MET A 270 2.84 2.33 -12.06
N LEU A 271 3.16 1.10 -11.66
CA LEU A 271 2.44 -0.08 -12.18
C LEU A 271 1.15 -0.24 -11.39
N ARG A 272 0.00 0.02 -12.02
CA ARG A 272 -1.27 0.16 -11.32
C ARG A 272 -2.28 -0.89 -11.75
N ILE A 273 -3.02 -1.40 -10.77
CA ILE A 273 -4.15 -2.32 -11.00
C ILE A 273 -5.37 -1.80 -10.24
N VAL A 274 -6.48 -1.53 -10.92
CA VAL A 274 -7.78 -1.42 -10.23
C VAL A 274 -8.32 -2.82 -10.03
N LYS A 275 -8.63 -3.17 -8.78
CA LYS A 275 -9.03 -4.53 -8.40
C LYS A 275 -10.48 -4.54 -7.96
N LYS A 276 -11.25 -5.51 -8.46
CA LYS A 276 -12.55 -5.92 -7.96
C LYS A 276 -12.43 -7.31 -7.36
N TYR A 277 -12.71 -7.41 -6.07
CA TYR A 277 -12.85 -8.69 -5.39
C TYR A 277 -14.33 -8.94 -5.09
N SER A 278 -14.76 -10.17 -5.35
CA SER A 278 -16.11 -10.68 -5.05
C SER A 278 -15.98 -11.96 -4.23
N PHE A 279 -15.91 -11.81 -2.91
CA PHE A 279 -15.72 -12.90 -1.97
C PHE A 279 -17.04 -13.48 -1.46
N HIS A 280 -16.97 -14.66 -0.83
CA HIS A 280 -18.04 -15.27 -0.05
C HIS A 280 -17.53 -15.64 1.36
N PHE A 281 -16.81 -14.71 2.00
CA PHE A 281 -16.34 -14.88 3.36
C PHE A 281 -17.45 -14.61 4.37
N HIS A 282 -17.44 -15.34 5.47
CA HIS A 282 -18.29 -15.11 6.62
C HIS A 282 -17.61 -14.17 7.62
N GLU A 283 -18.39 -13.51 8.47
CA GLU A 283 -17.87 -12.61 9.51
C GLU A 283 -16.97 -13.35 10.50
N GLY A 284 -17.37 -14.56 10.88
CA GLY A 284 -16.69 -15.42 11.83
C GLY A 284 -16.60 -16.88 11.36
N PRO A 285 -15.91 -17.72 12.14
CA PRO A 285 -15.59 -19.10 11.75
C PRO A 285 -16.75 -20.09 11.94
N GLN A 286 -17.88 -19.65 12.51
CA GLN A 286 -19.03 -20.52 12.77
C GLN A 286 -19.83 -20.79 11.49
N GLU A 287 -20.36 -22.01 11.35
CA GLU A 287 -21.11 -22.47 10.16
C GLU A 287 -22.37 -21.64 9.87
N ASN A 288 -22.96 -21.01 10.88
CA ASN A 288 -24.14 -20.14 10.76
C ASN A 288 -23.79 -18.64 10.76
N SER A 289 -22.50 -18.29 10.66
CA SER A 289 -22.07 -16.89 10.59
C SER A 289 -22.64 -16.21 9.35
N LEU A 290 -22.93 -14.92 9.44
CA LEU A 290 -23.39 -14.15 8.28
C LEU A 290 -22.24 -13.89 7.32
N LEU A 291 -22.55 -13.67 6.05
CA LEU A 291 -21.56 -13.18 5.09
C LEU A 291 -21.06 -11.79 5.49
N ALA A 292 -19.76 -11.57 5.40
CA ALA A 292 -19.14 -10.29 5.70
C ALA A 292 -19.72 -9.17 4.80
N PRO A 293 -20.11 -8.01 5.36
CA PRO A 293 -20.74 -6.92 4.60
C PRO A 293 -19.88 -6.39 3.43
N GLY A 294 -18.56 -6.43 3.57
CA GLY A 294 -17.59 -5.95 2.60
C GLY A 294 -17.09 -7.01 1.62
N ASN A 295 -17.86 -8.08 1.36
CA ASN A 295 -17.46 -9.18 0.47
C ASN A 295 -17.17 -8.73 -0.98
N ASN A 296 -17.89 -7.72 -1.48
CA ASN A 296 -17.57 -7.09 -2.76
C ASN A 296 -16.94 -5.72 -2.55
N LEU A 297 -15.81 -5.48 -3.22
CA LEU A 297 -15.06 -4.24 -3.11
C LEU A 297 -14.31 -3.93 -4.41
N VAL A 298 -14.20 -2.64 -4.72
CA VAL A 298 -13.39 -2.11 -5.82
C VAL A 298 -12.42 -1.07 -5.29
N PHE A 299 -11.14 -1.19 -5.63
CA PHE A 299 -10.09 -0.33 -5.10
C PHE A 299 -8.91 -0.18 -6.05
N SER A 300 -8.23 0.96 -5.99
CA SER A 300 -6.96 1.18 -6.71
C SER A 300 -5.82 0.53 -5.95
N SER A 301 -4.90 -0.14 -6.66
CA SER A 301 -3.88 -0.99 -6.05
C SER A 301 -2.66 -1.17 -6.97
N TYR A 302 -1.80 -2.11 -6.61
CA TYR A 302 -0.52 -2.42 -7.22
C TYR A 302 -0.38 -3.94 -7.43
N PRO A 303 0.50 -4.39 -8.35
CA PRO A 303 0.77 -5.81 -8.53
C PRO A 303 1.33 -6.47 -7.26
N GLY A 304 0.69 -7.56 -6.82
CA GLY A 304 1.11 -8.32 -5.64
C GLY A 304 0.75 -7.69 -4.30
N THR A 305 0.17 -6.49 -4.28
CA THR A 305 -0.35 -5.84 -3.07
C THR A 305 -1.83 -6.17 -2.90
N ILE A 306 -2.22 -6.96 -1.91
CA ILE A 306 -3.59 -7.48 -1.75
C ILE A 306 -4.56 -6.50 -1.07
N PHE A 307 -4.14 -5.24 -0.95
CA PHE A 307 -4.91 -4.09 -0.47
C PHE A 307 -4.60 -2.86 -1.34
N SER A 308 -5.12 -1.68 -1.02
CA SER A 308 -4.99 -0.50 -1.87
C SER A 308 -3.59 0.11 -1.78
N CYS A 309 -3.09 0.37 -0.57
CA CYS A 309 -1.87 1.13 -0.28
C CYS A 309 -1.93 2.60 -0.75
N ASP A 310 -3.04 3.03 -1.33
CA ASP A 310 -3.21 4.42 -1.76
C ASP A 310 -3.61 5.34 -0.59
N ASP A 311 -4.67 5.12 0.18
CA ASP A 311 -5.76 4.13 0.04
C ASP A 311 -7.08 4.70 -0.53
N PHE A 312 -7.80 3.94 -1.37
CA PHE A 312 -9.17 4.26 -1.83
C PHE A 312 -9.99 3.00 -2.14
N TYR A 313 -11.11 2.83 -1.45
CA TYR A 313 -12.01 1.67 -1.59
C TYR A 313 -13.47 2.08 -1.77
N VAL A 314 -14.18 1.37 -2.65
CA VAL A 314 -15.64 1.38 -2.77
C VAL A 314 -16.15 0.01 -2.34
N LEU A 315 -16.92 -0.05 -1.26
CA LEU A 315 -17.35 -1.28 -0.60
C LEU A 315 -18.85 -1.51 -0.82
N SER A 316 -19.24 -2.77 -1.03
CA SER A 316 -20.66 -3.17 -1.20
C SER A 316 -21.51 -2.98 0.05
N SER A 317 -20.90 -2.80 1.22
CA SER A 317 -21.59 -2.34 2.44
C SER A 317 -22.10 -0.88 2.34
N GLY A 318 -21.87 -0.20 1.22
CA GLY A 318 -22.25 1.20 0.98
C GLY A 318 -21.25 2.21 1.53
N LEU A 319 -20.07 1.73 1.93
CA LEU A 319 -18.98 2.56 2.46
C LEU A 319 -17.97 2.91 1.36
N VAL A 320 -17.41 4.11 1.44
CA VAL A 320 -16.17 4.47 0.76
C VAL A 320 -15.14 4.83 1.83
N THR A 321 -14.00 4.16 1.79
CA THR A 321 -12.90 4.36 2.75
C THR A 321 -11.66 4.84 2.02
N LEU A 322 -11.02 5.88 2.55
CA LEU A 322 -9.83 6.51 1.99
C LEU A 322 -9.04 7.20 3.09
N GLU A 323 -7.76 7.47 2.85
CA GLU A 323 -6.90 8.10 3.83
C GLU A 323 -5.91 9.11 3.23
N THR A 324 -5.27 9.91 4.08
CA THR A 324 -3.97 10.51 3.78
C THR A 324 -3.03 10.36 4.97
N THR A 325 -1.75 10.07 4.71
CA THR A 325 -0.80 9.71 5.78
C THR A 325 -0.38 10.93 6.60
N ILE A 326 -0.60 10.93 7.90
CA ILE A 326 -0.20 12.01 8.81
C ILE A 326 1.18 11.77 9.44
N GLY A 327 1.61 10.51 9.54
CA GLY A 327 2.90 10.14 10.14
C GLY A 327 3.04 10.46 11.62
N ASN A 328 4.29 10.42 12.09
CA ASN A 328 4.65 10.83 13.43
C ASN A 328 6.06 11.46 13.44
N ASN A 329 6.19 12.66 14.03
CA ASN A 329 7.45 13.37 14.20
C ASN A 329 7.91 13.40 15.67
N ASN A 330 7.20 12.71 16.57
CA ASN A 330 7.56 12.59 17.98
C ASN A 330 8.23 11.23 18.26
N PRO A 331 9.57 11.19 18.39
CA PRO A 331 10.28 9.92 18.58
C PRO A 331 9.96 9.24 19.92
N ALA A 332 9.44 9.97 20.91
CA ALA A 332 9.03 9.39 22.19
C ALA A 332 7.84 8.42 22.07
N LEU A 333 7.10 8.46 20.95
CA LEU A 333 5.98 7.57 20.68
C LEU A 333 6.42 6.23 20.08
N TRP A 334 7.63 6.11 19.54
CA TRP A 334 8.08 4.86 18.91
C TRP A 334 8.14 3.66 19.86
N LYS A 335 8.20 3.90 21.18
CA LYS A 335 8.07 2.85 22.21
C LYS A 335 6.74 2.09 22.16
N TYR A 336 5.72 2.63 21.49
CA TYR A 336 4.42 1.95 21.30
C TYR A 336 4.39 1.07 20.05
N VAL A 337 5.41 1.14 19.18
CA VAL A 337 5.55 0.24 18.04
C VAL A 337 6.21 -1.03 18.52
N GLN A 338 5.41 -2.08 18.73
CA GLN A 338 5.85 -3.36 19.29
C GLN A 338 5.45 -4.51 18.36
N PRO A 339 6.24 -5.60 18.31
CA PRO A 339 5.88 -6.77 17.50
C PRO A 339 4.67 -7.50 18.07
N GLU A 340 4.54 -7.57 19.40
CA GLU A 340 3.41 -8.20 20.08
C GLU A 340 2.33 -7.17 20.44
N GLY A 341 1.06 -7.60 20.50
CA GLY A 341 -0.08 -6.73 20.81
C GLY A 341 -0.44 -5.74 19.70
N SER A 342 0.18 -5.87 18.52
CA SER A 342 0.05 -4.94 17.40
C SER A 342 -0.22 -5.69 16.09
N VAL A 343 -1.24 -5.28 15.34
CA VAL A 343 -1.49 -5.78 13.99
C VAL A 343 -1.12 -4.66 13.01
N LEU A 344 -0.29 -4.96 12.01
CA LEU A 344 0.16 -3.97 11.02
C LEU A 344 -1.03 -3.39 10.25
N GLU A 345 -0.89 -2.16 9.78
CA GLU A 345 -2.03 -1.33 9.35
C GLU A 345 -2.79 -1.97 8.19
N TRP A 346 -2.07 -2.50 7.20
CA TRP A 346 -2.68 -3.11 6.01
C TRP A 346 -3.64 -4.27 6.37
N VAL A 347 -3.34 -5.05 7.42
CA VAL A 347 -4.23 -6.11 7.90
C VAL A 347 -5.45 -5.50 8.58
N ARG A 348 -5.27 -4.49 9.45
CA ARG A 348 -6.38 -3.81 10.15
C ARG A 348 -7.33 -3.13 9.17
N ASN A 349 -6.77 -2.51 8.13
CA ASN A 349 -7.49 -1.91 7.01
C ASN A 349 -8.39 -2.95 6.31
N ILE A 350 -7.82 -4.08 5.86
CA ILE A 350 -8.60 -5.17 5.23
C ILE A 350 -9.71 -5.68 6.16
N VAL A 351 -9.39 -5.96 7.43
CA VAL A 351 -10.36 -6.50 8.39
C VAL A 351 -11.51 -5.52 8.63
N ALA A 352 -11.21 -4.22 8.77
CA ALA A 352 -12.23 -3.19 8.92
C ALA A 352 -13.11 -3.06 7.67
N ASN A 353 -12.52 -3.07 6.47
CA ASN A 353 -13.28 -3.00 5.21
C ASN A 353 -14.21 -4.22 5.02
N ARG A 354 -13.80 -5.42 5.44
CA ARG A 354 -14.65 -6.62 5.33
C ARG A 354 -15.84 -6.60 6.27
N LEU A 355 -15.63 -6.19 7.52
CA LEU A 355 -16.62 -6.34 8.60
C LEU A 355 -17.55 -5.12 8.79
N ALA A 356 -17.15 -3.93 8.33
CA ALA A 356 -17.89 -2.72 8.64
C ALA A 356 -19.17 -2.55 7.81
N SER A 357 -20.27 -2.30 8.52
CA SER A 357 -21.55 -1.87 7.94
C SER A 357 -21.81 -0.37 8.10
N ASP A 358 -21.06 0.33 8.95
CA ASP A 358 -21.09 1.80 9.12
C ASP A 358 -19.72 2.34 9.56
N GLY A 359 -19.56 3.67 9.54
CA GLY A 359 -18.29 4.32 9.88
C GLY A 359 -17.82 4.12 11.32
N ALA A 360 -18.75 4.03 12.28
CA ALA A 360 -18.42 3.80 13.69
C ALA A 360 -17.89 2.37 13.90
N THR A 361 -18.50 1.39 13.25
CA THR A 361 -18.07 -0.02 13.26
C THR A 361 -16.71 -0.16 12.60
N TRP A 362 -16.49 0.48 11.45
CA TRP A 362 -15.18 0.52 10.79
C TRP A 362 -14.09 1.01 11.74
N ALA A 363 -14.32 2.18 12.35
CA ALA A 363 -13.38 2.78 13.29
C ALA A 363 -13.10 1.90 14.53
N ASN A 364 -14.14 1.23 15.07
CA ASN A 364 -14.00 0.34 16.22
C ASN A 364 -13.21 -0.93 15.91
N ILE A 365 -13.25 -1.41 14.67
CA ILE A 365 -12.50 -2.59 14.22
C ILE A 365 -11.06 -2.19 13.91
N PHE A 366 -10.87 -1.12 13.13
CA PHE A 366 -9.55 -0.64 12.70
C PHE A 366 -8.62 -0.27 13.87
N LYS A 367 -9.17 0.30 14.95
CA LYS A 367 -8.37 0.73 16.11
C LYS A 367 -7.86 -0.41 17.01
N LYS A 368 -8.35 -1.65 16.82
CA LYS A 368 -7.89 -2.81 17.60
C LYS A 368 -6.42 -3.09 17.27
N PHE A 369 -5.61 -3.36 18.29
CA PHE A 369 -4.19 -3.68 18.15
C PHE A 369 -3.43 -2.64 17.29
N ASN A 370 -3.71 -1.35 17.51
CA ASN A 370 -3.03 -0.25 16.80
C ASN A 370 -1.51 -0.42 16.87
N SER A 371 -0.87 -0.59 15.71
CA SER A 371 0.57 -0.77 15.58
C SER A 371 1.38 0.52 15.69
N GLY A 372 0.76 1.68 15.50
CA GLY A 372 1.48 2.95 15.36
C GLY A 372 2.31 3.02 14.08
N THR A 373 1.98 2.23 13.07
CA THR A 373 2.62 2.19 11.75
C THR A 373 1.58 2.50 10.67
N TYR A 374 2.05 3.09 9.57
CA TYR A 374 1.22 3.71 8.53
C TYR A 374 0.18 4.67 9.14
N ASN A 375 0.69 5.69 9.82
CA ASN A 375 -0.13 6.59 10.62
C ASN A 375 -0.96 7.55 9.74
N ASN A 376 -2.28 7.35 9.69
CA ASN A 376 -3.17 7.93 8.69
C ASN A 376 -4.34 8.74 9.29
N GLN A 377 -4.87 9.71 8.52
CA GLN A 377 -6.22 10.24 8.70
C GLN A 377 -7.16 9.48 7.76
N TRP A 378 -7.94 8.58 8.33
CA TRP A 378 -8.98 7.81 7.64
C TRP A 378 -10.29 8.60 7.56
N MET A 379 -10.88 8.60 6.38
CA MET A 379 -12.23 9.12 6.11
C MET A 379 -13.11 7.94 5.71
N ILE A 380 -14.25 7.79 6.40
CA ILE A 380 -15.22 6.74 6.12
C ILE A 380 -16.54 7.41 5.78
N VAL A 381 -16.89 7.35 4.49
CA VAL A 381 -18.12 7.90 3.94
C VAL A 381 -19.16 6.80 3.86
N ASP A 382 -20.30 6.98 4.53
CA ASP A 382 -21.42 6.04 4.46
C ASP A 382 -22.52 6.58 3.53
N TYR A 383 -22.57 6.07 2.30
CA TYR A 383 -23.59 6.45 1.33
C TYR A 383 -24.99 5.94 1.69
N LYS A 384 -25.14 4.99 2.62
CA LYS A 384 -26.47 4.59 3.13
C LYS A 384 -27.10 5.70 3.96
N ALA A 385 -26.28 6.53 4.60
CA ALA A 385 -26.73 7.68 5.38
C ALA A 385 -26.92 8.96 4.55
N PHE A 386 -26.43 8.99 3.31
CA PHE A 386 -26.60 10.13 2.41
C PHE A 386 -27.88 9.98 1.57
N VAL A 387 -28.76 10.98 1.65
CA VAL A 387 -29.97 11.07 0.82
C VAL A 387 -29.87 12.31 -0.07
N PRO A 388 -29.84 12.14 -1.41
CA PRO A 388 -29.77 13.27 -2.34
C PRO A 388 -30.87 14.30 -2.10
N SER A 389 -30.48 15.58 -2.16
CA SER A 389 -31.36 16.75 -2.01
C SER A 389 -32.10 16.83 -0.68
N LYS A 390 -31.60 16.16 0.37
CA LYS A 390 -32.11 16.27 1.74
C LYS A 390 -31.14 17.04 2.64
N PRO A 391 -31.66 17.68 3.71
CA PRO A 391 -30.82 18.34 4.71
C PRO A 391 -29.96 17.33 5.48
N SER A 392 -29.02 17.85 6.29
CA SER A 392 -28.12 17.03 7.08
C SER A 392 -28.87 16.02 7.97
N PRO A 393 -28.47 14.74 7.96
CA PRO A 393 -29.00 13.74 8.90
C PRO A 393 -28.40 13.87 10.31
N GLY A 394 -27.50 14.84 10.55
CA GLY A 394 -26.83 15.07 11.83
C GLY A 394 -25.60 14.18 12.08
N SER A 395 -25.63 12.93 11.63
CA SER A 395 -24.55 11.93 11.84
C SER A 395 -24.48 10.87 10.72
N LYS A 396 -23.53 9.94 10.85
CA LYS A 396 -23.24 8.74 10.06
C LYS A 396 -22.63 8.95 8.68
N VAL A 397 -22.86 10.07 8.01
CA VAL A 397 -22.38 10.29 6.63
C VAL A 397 -20.85 10.31 6.55
N LEU A 398 -20.17 10.93 7.51
CA LEU A 398 -18.71 11.02 7.53
C LEU A 398 -18.16 10.72 8.92
N THR A 399 -17.34 9.68 9.02
CA THR A 399 -16.51 9.39 10.20
C THR A 399 -15.05 9.68 9.88
N ILE A 400 -14.36 10.40 10.77
CA ILE A 400 -12.91 10.65 10.70
C ILE A 400 -12.21 9.89 11.81
N LEU A 401 -11.14 9.19 11.48
CA LEU A 401 -10.25 8.50 12.40
C LEU A 401 -8.81 8.95 12.14
N GLU A 402 -8.06 9.26 13.19
CA GLU A 402 -6.62 9.56 13.08
C GLU A 402 -5.83 8.66 14.01
N GLN A 403 -4.75 8.08 13.49
CA GLN A 403 -3.87 7.16 14.20
C GLN A 403 -2.45 7.71 14.30
N ILE A 404 -1.87 7.62 15.50
CA ILE A 404 -0.42 7.70 15.74
C ILE A 404 0.00 6.59 16.74
N PRO A 405 1.30 6.34 17.00
CA PRO A 405 1.68 5.30 17.94
C PRO A 405 1.12 5.55 19.35
N GLY A 406 0.34 4.60 19.86
CA GLY A 406 -0.29 4.66 21.18
C GLY A 406 -1.58 5.49 21.26
N MET A 407 -2.07 6.09 20.17
CA MET A 407 -3.29 6.90 20.19
C MET A 407 -4.10 6.79 18.89
N VAL A 408 -5.41 6.60 19.04
CA VAL A 408 -6.40 6.70 17.95
C VAL A 408 -7.54 7.61 18.39
N VAL A 409 -7.87 8.62 17.59
CA VAL A 409 -8.98 9.54 17.84
C VAL A 409 -10.03 9.37 16.74
N VAL A 410 -11.30 9.30 17.12
CA VAL A 410 -12.42 9.06 16.19
C VAL A 410 -13.51 10.10 16.45
N ALA A 411 -14.07 10.67 15.40
CA ALA A 411 -15.27 11.51 15.49
C ALA A 411 -16.16 11.39 14.25
N ASP A 412 -17.46 11.53 14.47
CA ASP A 412 -18.41 11.81 13.39
C ASP A 412 -18.28 13.29 12.98
N LYS A 413 -18.03 13.54 11.70
CA LYS A 413 -17.85 14.87 11.11
C LYS A 413 -18.96 15.24 10.12
N THR A 414 -20.11 14.56 10.18
CA THR A 414 -21.27 14.82 9.31
C THR A 414 -21.74 16.27 9.41
N SER A 415 -21.93 16.79 10.63
CA SER A 415 -22.37 18.19 10.82
C SER A 415 -21.37 19.19 10.23
N GLU A 416 -20.07 18.91 10.34
CA GLU A 416 -19.02 19.75 9.77
C GLU A 416 -19.00 19.70 8.24
N LEU A 417 -19.13 18.50 7.65
CA LEU A 417 -19.25 18.30 6.20
C LEU A 417 -20.43 19.08 5.62
N TYR A 418 -21.61 19.01 6.24
CA TYR A 418 -22.78 19.73 5.74
C TYR A 418 -22.68 21.24 5.92
N ARG A 419 -22.09 21.72 7.03
CA ARG A 419 -21.87 23.14 7.28
C ARG A 419 -20.86 23.75 6.30
N ASN A 420 -19.74 23.08 6.10
CA ASN A 420 -18.65 23.59 5.25
C ASN A 420 -18.86 23.23 3.77
N THR A 421 -19.72 22.25 3.48
CA THR A 421 -19.98 21.62 2.17
C THR A 421 -18.81 20.81 1.60
N TYR A 422 -17.75 20.59 2.38
CA TYR A 422 -16.63 19.73 2.02
C TYR A 422 -15.83 19.29 3.26
N TRP A 423 -15.03 18.24 3.08
CA TRP A 423 -13.91 17.85 3.95
C TRP A 423 -12.67 17.63 3.08
N ALA A 424 -11.53 18.23 3.44
CA ALA A 424 -10.27 18.09 2.73
C ALA A 424 -9.21 17.44 3.63
N SER A 425 -8.35 16.61 3.04
CA SER A 425 -7.28 15.88 3.73
C SER A 425 -5.95 16.03 2.98
N TYR A 426 -4.85 16.27 3.70
CA TYR A 426 -3.57 16.69 3.10
C TYR A 426 -2.37 16.46 4.04
N ASN A 427 -2.27 15.28 4.67
CA ASN A 427 -1.14 14.85 5.51
C ASN A 427 -0.92 15.58 6.84
N LEU A 428 -1.86 16.41 7.27
CA LEU A 428 -1.83 17.05 8.57
C LEU A 428 -3.05 16.59 9.37
N PRO A 429 -2.88 16.12 10.62
CA PRO A 429 -3.99 15.71 11.46
C PRO A 429 -4.88 16.90 11.82
N SER A 430 -6.18 16.69 11.72
CA SER A 430 -7.26 17.62 12.02
C SER A 430 -7.61 17.66 13.51
N PHE A 431 -7.40 16.57 14.25
CA PHE A 431 -7.61 16.58 15.70
C PHE A 431 -6.39 17.21 16.38
N GLU A 432 -6.62 18.30 17.11
CA GLU A 432 -5.57 19.06 17.81
C GLU A 432 -4.74 18.17 18.75
N THR A 433 -5.37 17.19 19.41
CA THR A 433 -4.68 16.22 20.27
C THR A 433 -3.65 15.39 19.50
N VAL A 434 -4.01 14.93 18.30
CA VAL A 434 -3.11 14.16 17.42
C VAL A 434 -2.02 15.06 16.84
N PHE A 435 -2.39 16.28 16.40
CA PHE A 435 -1.44 17.29 15.93
C PHE A 435 -0.35 17.61 16.96
N ASN A 436 -0.75 17.84 18.21
CA ASN A 436 0.16 18.16 19.30
C ASN A 436 1.03 16.95 19.69
N ALA A 437 0.43 15.77 19.87
CA ALA A 437 1.14 14.58 20.32
C ALA A 437 2.16 14.06 19.29
N SER A 438 1.87 14.21 18.00
CA SER A 438 2.77 13.81 16.89
C SER A 438 3.95 14.76 16.65
N GLY A 439 4.06 15.86 17.42
CA GLY A 439 5.21 16.76 17.40
C GLY A 439 5.16 17.87 16.35
N LEU A 440 4.01 18.09 15.69
CA LEU A 440 3.90 19.09 14.61
C LEU A 440 4.04 20.55 15.09
N GLN A 441 3.71 20.85 16.35
CA GLN A 441 3.91 22.20 16.92
C GLN A 441 5.37 22.66 16.81
N ALA A 442 6.34 21.77 17.01
CA ALA A 442 7.75 22.09 16.87
C ALA A 442 8.13 22.38 15.40
N LEU A 443 7.50 21.70 14.44
CA LEU A 443 7.71 21.95 13.02
C LEU A 443 7.04 23.25 12.56
N VAL A 444 5.87 23.60 13.10
CA VAL A 444 5.26 24.91 12.88
C VAL A 444 6.15 26.03 13.41
N ALA A 445 6.68 25.89 14.63
CA ALA A 445 7.60 26.89 15.19
C ALA A 445 8.88 27.07 14.35
N ARG A 446 9.36 25.99 13.72
CA ARG A 446 10.60 25.97 12.93
C ARG A 446 10.44 26.40 11.47
N TYR A 447 9.38 25.92 10.81
CA TYR A 447 9.19 26.04 9.35
C TYR A 447 7.91 26.80 8.97
N GLY A 448 7.10 27.21 9.96
CA GLY A 448 5.93 28.05 9.76
C GLY A 448 4.72 27.32 9.19
N ALA A 449 3.94 28.05 8.39
CA ALA A 449 2.61 27.66 7.94
C ALA A 449 2.55 26.36 7.13
N TRP A 450 3.66 25.91 6.55
CA TRP A 450 3.72 24.66 5.78
C TRP A 450 3.26 23.44 6.61
N PHE A 451 3.59 23.42 7.91
CA PHE A 451 3.18 22.35 8.83
C PHE A 451 1.92 22.69 9.65
N SER A 452 1.30 23.86 9.42
CA SER A 452 0.05 24.23 10.08
C SER A 452 -1.14 23.62 9.35
N TYR A 453 -2.08 23.02 10.10
CA TYR A 453 -3.28 22.40 9.52
C TYR A 453 -4.05 23.36 8.59
N ASP A 454 -4.31 24.59 9.04
CA ASP A 454 -5.05 25.58 8.26
C ASP A 454 -4.18 26.43 7.34
N GLY A 455 -2.87 26.50 7.62
CA GLY A 455 -1.91 27.39 6.96
C GLY A 455 -1.20 26.78 5.76
N SER A 456 -1.18 25.45 5.63
CA SER A 456 -0.41 24.76 4.60
C SER A 456 -0.89 25.11 3.18
N PRO A 457 -0.02 25.05 2.15
CA PRO A 457 -0.39 25.35 0.78
C PRO A 457 -1.65 24.61 0.29
N ARG A 458 -1.74 23.30 0.56
CA ARG A 458 -2.90 22.49 0.16
C ARG A 458 -4.19 22.90 0.90
N ALA A 459 -4.11 23.17 2.19
CA ALA A 459 -5.26 23.69 2.95
C ALA A 459 -5.79 24.99 2.34
N GLN A 460 -4.89 25.91 1.99
CA GLN A 460 -5.25 27.19 1.36
C GLN A 460 -5.84 27.00 -0.04
N ILE A 461 -5.25 26.12 -0.88
CA ILE A 461 -5.76 25.84 -2.23
C ILE A 461 -7.15 25.22 -2.15
N PHE A 462 -7.37 24.23 -1.28
CA PHE A 462 -8.70 23.65 -1.06
C PHE A 462 -9.70 24.70 -0.57
N ARG A 463 -9.33 25.50 0.44
CA ARG A 463 -10.18 26.58 0.97
C ARG A 463 -10.62 27.56 -0.13
N ARG A 464 -9.71 27.91 -1.05
CA ARG A 464 -9.99 28.81 -2.18
C ARG A 464 -10.83 28.14 -3.27
N ASN A 465 -10.53 26.90 -3.64
CA ASN A 465 -10.99 26.31 -4.91
C ASN A 465 -12.08 25.24 -4.78
N GLN A 466 -12.34 24.68 -3.58
CA GLN A 466 -13.29 23.56 -3.43
C GLN A 466 -14.71 23.86 -3.95
N SER A 467 -15.15 25.11 -3.88
CA SER A 467 -16.48 25.53 -4.33
C SER A 467 -16.64 25.50 -5.84
N LEU A 468 -15.52 25.46 -6.59
CA LEU A 468 -15.50 25.30 -8.04
C LEU A 468 -15.85 23.86 -8.48
N VAL A 469 -15.81 22.90 -7.55
CA VAL A 469 -16.22 21.52 -7.81
C VAL A 469 -17.75 21.43 -7.79
N HIS A 470 -18.33 21.17 -8.96
CA HIS A 470 -19.77 21.05 -9.18
C HIS A 470 -20.16 19.75 -9.89
N ASP A 471 -19.22 18.92 -10.30
CA ASP A 471 -19.43 17.64 -10.97
C ASP A 471 -18.14 16.79 -10.92
N MET A 472 -18.15 15.63 -11.58
CA MET A 472 -17.02 14.71 -11.63
C MET A 472 -15.80 15.32 -12.32
N ASP A 473 -15.98 16.05 -13.43
CA ASP A 473 -14.88 16.61 -14.21
C ASP A 473 -14.17 17.74 -13.45
N SER A 474 -14.95 18.64 -12.84
CA SER A 474 -14.41 19.69 -11.98
C SER A 474 -13.75 19.13 -10.71
N MET A 475 -14.22 17.99 -10.18
CA MET A 475 -13.54 17.26 -9.11
C MET A 475 -12.19 16.73 -9.59
N ILE A 476 -12.14 16.04 -10.72
CA ILE A 476 -10.89 15.54 -11.31
C ILE A 476 -9.91 16.69 -11.53
N ARG A 477 -10.37 17.79 -12.14
CA ARG A 477 -9.54 18.97 -12.40
C ARG A 477 -8.92 19.55 -11.12
N LEU A 478 -9.68 19.65 -10.02
CA LEU A 478 -9.13 20.13 -8.76
C LEU A 478 -8.15 19.12 -8.16
N MET A 479 -8.47 17.83 -8.19
CA MET A 479 -7.59 16.79 -7.66
C MET A 479 -6.32 16.60 -8.49
N ARG A 480 -6.31 17.04 -9.76
CA ARG A 480 -5.14 17.12 -10.65
C ARG A 480 -4.40 18.46 -10.57
N TYR A 481 -4.91 19.43 -9.81
CA TYR A 481 -4.43 20.81 -9.87
C TYR A 481 -2.98 20.96 -9.41
N ASN A 482 -2.16 21.50 -10.31
CA ASN A 482 -0.82 21.99 -10.03
C ASN A 482 -0.43 23.04 -11.07
N ASP A 483 -0.37 24.29 -10.64
CA ASP A 483 0.07 25.43 -11.44
C ASP A 483 1.17 26.20 -10.70
N PHE A 484 2.13 25.46 -10.13
CA PHE A 484 3.04 26.00 -9.11
C PHE A 484 3.87 27.21 -9.57
N LEU A 485 4.08 27.36 -10.87
CA LEU A 485 4.81 28.49 -11.47
C LEU A 485 4.02 29.80 -11.39
N HIS A 486 2.69 29.74 -11.33
CA HIS A 486 1.82 30.91 -11.41
C HIS A 486 0.90 31.08 -10.19
N ASP A 487 0.64 30.02 -9.42
CA ASP A 487 -0.18 30.10 -8.22
C ASP A 487 0.60 30.70 -7.04
N PRO A 488 0.17 31.86 -6.49
CA PRO A 488 0.84 32.46 -5.34
C PRO A 488 0.83 31.56 -4.09
N LEU A 489 -0.13 30.62 -3.96
CA LEU A 489 -0.17 29.66 -2.86
C LEU A 489 0.89 28.56 -2.98
N SER A 490 1.55 28.44 -4.13
CA SER A 490 2.64 27.50 -4.36
C SER A 490 4.02 28.07 -4.03
N LEU A 491 4.10 29.35 -3.67
CA LEU A 491 5.36 30.01 -3.31
C LEU A 491 5.86 29.56 -1.93
N CYS A 492 7.11 29.10 -1.89
CA CYS A 492 7.89 28.86 -0.70
C CYS A 492 8.85 30.04 -0.47
N SER A 493 8.54 30.91 0.50
CA SER A 493 9.36 32.10 0.79
C SER A 493 10.79 31.79 1.24
N ALA A 494 11.00 30.61 1.83
CA ALA A 494 12.31 30.12 2.26
C ALA A 494 13.06 29.31 1.17
N CYS A 495 12.50 29.21 -0.04
CA CYS A 495 13.09 28.45 -1.14
C CYS A 495 13.74 29.39 -2.18
N THR A 496 14.71 28.86 -2.92
CA THR A 496 15.22 29.49 -4.14
C THR A 496 15.33 28.43 -5.23
N PRO A 497 14.51 28.50 -6.30
CA PRO A 497 13.45 29.50 -6.56
C PRO A 497 12.25 29.37 -5.60
N GLN A 498 11.41 30.41 -5.53
CA GLN A 498 10.25 30.41 -4.62
C GLN A 498 9.11 29.47 -5.08
N PRO A 499 8.68 29.45 -6.36
CA PRO A 499 7.72 28.45 -6.84
C PRO A 499 8.19 27.03 -6.52
N ASN A 500 7.35 26.23 -5.87
CA ASN A 500 7.68 24.84 -5.57
C ASN A 500 6.55 23.88 -5.97
N ALA A 501 6.90 22.88 -6.76
CA ALA A 501 5.96 21.93 -7.34
C ALA A 501 5.36 20.92 -6.34
N GLU A 502 5.88 20.87 -5.11
CA GLU A 502 5.27 20.14 -3.98
C GLU A 502 4.02 20.87 -3.44
N ASN A 503 3.97 22.20 -3.56
CA ASN A 503 2.93 23.04 -2.98
C ASN A 503 1.68 23.12 -3.87
N ALA A 504 1.07 21.97 -4.16
CA ALA A 504 -0.10 21.81 -5.02
C ALA A 504 -1.00 20.68 -4.53
N ILE A 505 -2.19 20.47 -5.12
CA ILE A 505 -3.05 19.32 -4.78
C ILE A 505 -2.46 18.01 -5.31
N SER A 506 -1.90 18.05 -6.52
CA SER A 506 -1.18 16.94 -7.15
C SER A 506 0.28 17.33 -7.36
N ALA A 507 1.17 17.00 -6.42
CA ALA A 507 2.58 17.41 -6.49
C ALA A 507 3.31 16.91 -7.75
N ARG A 508 4.33 17.67 -8.17
CA ARG A 508 5.24 17.37 -9.30
C ARG A 508 6.69 17.65 -8.89
N SER A 509 7.15 16.98 -7.84
CA SER A 509 8.47 17.24 -7.24
C SER A 509 9.63 17.03 -8.23
N ASP A 510 9.40 16.33 -9.35
CA ASP A 510 10.36 16.16 -10.45
C ASP A 510 10.72 17.48 -11.16
N LEU A 511 9.79 18.44 -11.16
CA LEU A 511 9.93 19.74 -11.83
C LEU A 511 10.68 20.77 -10.98
N ASN A 512 10.93 20.50 -9.70
CA ASN A 512 11.80 21.34 -8.88
C ASN A 512 13.26 21.24 -9.36
N PRO A 513 14.03 22.34 -9.41
CA PRO A 513 15.42 22.28 -9.85
C PRO A 513 16.33 21.52 -8.85
N ALA A 514 17.19 20.64 -9.36
CA ALA A 514 18.12 19.84 -8.56
C ALA A 514 19.04 20.68 -7.66
N ASN A 515 19.45 21.85 -8.15
CA ASN A 515 20.36 22.78 -7.49
C ASN A 515 19.64 23.88 -6.70
N GLY A 516 18.33 23.76 -6.49
CA GLY A 516 17.57 24.70 -5.67
C GLY A 516 17.95 24.64 -4.20
N SER A 517 17.71 25.74 -3.48
CA SER A 517 17.83 25.80 -2.03
C SER A 517 16.47 25.58 -1.40
N TYR A 518 16.37 24.57 -0.54
CA TYR A 518 15.12 24.13 0.09
C TYR A 518 15.31 23.95 1.61
N PRO A 519 14.34 24.35 2.44
CA PRO A 519 14.49 24.29 3.90
C PRO A 519 14.36 22.87 4.47
N PHE A 520 13.73 21.94 3.75
CA PHE A 520 13.56 20.54 4.14
C PHE A 520 13.25 19.66 2.92
N GLN A 521 13.44 18.34 3.10
CA GLN A 521 13.57 17.35 2.03
C GLN A 521 12.34 17.21 1.11
N ALA A 522 11.12 17.40 1.61
CA ALA A 522 9.91 17.30 0.79
C ALA A 522 9.88 18.26 -0.41
N LEU A 523 10.50 19.43 -0.25
CA LEU A 523 10.52 20.49 -1.25
C LEU A 523 11.61 20.30 -2.32
N HIS A 524 12.46 19.28 -2.18
CA HIS A 524 13.55 19.00 -3.12
C HIS A 524 13.02 18.42 -4.44
N GLN A 525 13.91 18.35 -5.44
CA GLN A 525 13.68 17.53 -6.62
C GLN A 525 13.62 16.05 -6.24
N ARG A 526 12.52 15.37 -6.59
CA ARG A 526 12.28 13.95 -6.28
C ARG A 526 11.51 13.27 -7.40
N SER A 527 11.76 11.98 -7.62
CA SER A 527 10.94 11.12 -8.47
C SER A 527 9.65 10.74 -7.73
N HIS A 528 8.86 11.75 -7.34
CA HIS A 528 7.74 11.66 -6.42
C HIS A 528 6.70 12.75 -6.74
N GLY A 529 5.43 12.49 -6.45
CA GLY A 529 4.35 13.46 -6.59
C GLY A 529 3.00 12.77 -6.65
N GLY A 530 1.95 13.48 -7.04
CA GLY A 530 0.65 12.89 -7.31
C GLY A 530 0.73 11.95 -8.51
N ILE A 531 0.32 10.68 -8.36
CA ILE A 531 0.45 9.63 -9.40
C ILE A 531 -0.89 9.09 -9.90
N ASP A 532 -2.00 9.57 -9.37
CA ASP A 532 -3.34 9.25 -9.85
C ASP A 532 -4.40 10.23 -9.35
N VAL A 533 -5.64 10.04 -9.82
CA VAL A 533 -6.85 10.50 -9.15
C VAL A 533 -7.91 9.41 -9.25
N LYS A 534 -8.62 9.13 -8.16
CA LYS A 534 -9.84 8.28 -8.14
C LYS A 534 -11.01 9.12 -7.64
N VAL A 535 -12.17 9.02 -8.29
CA VAL A 535 -13.40 9.73 -7.89
C VAL A 535 -14.60 8.80 -7.98
N THR A 536 -15.48 8.86 -6.99
CA THR A 536 -16.80 8.21 -7.04
C THR A 536 -17.90 9.17 -6.55
N SER A 537 -19.14 8.84 -6.88
CA SER A 537 -20.35 9.56 -6.48
C SER A 537 -21.33 8.63 -5.77
N SER A 538 -22.46 9.14 -5.27
CA SER A 538 -23.47 8.28 -4.64
C SER A 538 -24.00 7.20 -5.59
N ALA A 539 -24.20 7.54 -6.88
CA ALA A 539 -24.69 6.60 -7.87
C ALA A 539 -23.61 5.58 -8.28
N MET A 540 -22.38 6.03 -8.49
CA MET A 540 -21.27 5.16 -8.88
C MET A 540 -20.90 4.19 -7.76
N ALA A 541 -20.84 4.65 -6.51
CA ALA A 541 -20.50 3.81 -5.37
C ALA A 541 -21.49 2.65 -5.17
N LYS A 542 -22.79 2.91 -5.35
CA LYS A 542 -23.84 1.87 -5.33
C LYS A 542 -23.65 0.80 -6.41
N ALA A 543 -23.05 1.16 -7.54
CA ALA A 543 -22.74 0.27 -8.65
C ALA A 543 -21.31 -0.30 -8.61
N LEU A 544 -20.55 -0.04 -7.53
CA LEU A 544 -19.12 -0.39 -7.41
C LEU A 544 -18.26 0.17 -8.57
N ARG A 545 -18.51 1.44 -8.94
CA ARG A 545 -17.82 2.16 -10.01
C ARG A 545 -17.01 3.34 -9.50
N LEU A 546 -16.02 3.74 -10.29
CA LEU A 546 -15.21 4.95 -10.07
C LEU A 546 -14.67 5.49 -11.39
N LEU A 547 -14.34 6.78 -11.43
CA LEU A 547 -13.45 7.35 -12.44
C LEU A 547 -12.02 7.29 -11.92
N ALA A 548 -11.07 6.93 -12.79
CA ALA A 548 -9.65 6.87 -12.46
C ALA A 548 -8.79 7.57 -13.52
N VAL A 549 -7.75 8.29 -13.07
CA VAL A 549 -6.70 8.88 -13.91
C VAL A 549 -5.37 8.35 -13.42
N SER A 550 -4.55 7.78 -14.29
CA SER A 550 -3.21 7.27 -13.94
C SER A 550 -2.10 8.25 -14.34
N GLY A 551 -1.06 8.34 -13.53
CA GLY A 551 0.16 9.09 -13.78
C GLY A 551 0.17 10.51 -13.26
N PRO A 552 1.32 11.21 -13.34
CA PRO A 552 1.47 12.57 -12.83
C PRO A 552 0.60 13.59 -13.56
N THR A 553 0.33 14.71 -12.89
CA THR A 553 -0.48 15.79 -13.47
C THR A 553 0.18 16.45 -14.67
N TRP A 554 -0.60 16.66 -15.74
CA TRP A 554 -0.19 17.29 -16.98
C TRP A 554 -1.18 18.34 -17.47
N ASP A 555 -2.17 18.71 -16.65
CA ASP A 555 -3.25 19.63 -17.03
C ASP A 555 -2.72 21.03 -17.35
N GLN A 556 -1.73 21.50 -16.57
CA GLN A 556 -1.09 22.81 -16.68
C GLN A 556 0.44 22.72 -16.74
N LEU A 557 0.98 21.49 -16.78
CA LEU A 557 2.39 21.18 -16.66
C LEU A 557 2.81 20.25 -17.80
N PRO A 558 4.11 20.22 -18.19
CA PRO A 558 4.57 19.24 -19.15
C PRO A 558 4.28 17.82 -18.64
N PRO A 559 3.73 16.92 -19.48
CA PRO A 559 3.59 15.52 -19.13
C PRO A 559 4.91 14.92 -18.65
N PHE A 560 4.86 14.07 -17.64
CA PHE A 560 6.05 13.36 -17.18
C PHE A 560 6.47 12.33 -18.23
N GLN A 561 7.77 12.27 -18.52
CA GLN A 561 8.36 11.29 -19.43
C GLN A 561 9.68 10.77 -18.86
N TRP A 562 9.80 9.45 -18.69
CA TRP A 562 10.97 8.83 -18.05
C TRP A 562 12.27 9.17 -18.79
N SER A 563 12.30 8.99 -20.10
CA SER A 563 13.48 9.16 -20.97
C SER A 563 14.05 10.58 -20.99
N THR A 564 13.21 11.59 -20.78
CA THR A 564 13.62 13.00 -20.74
C THR A 564 13.68 13.58 -19.33
N SER A 565 13.35 12.78 -18.31
CA SER A 565 13.42 13.21 -16.92
C SER A 565 14.85 13.09 -16.36
N PRO A 566 15.17 13.80 -15.27
CA PRO A 566 16.39 13.58 -14.49
C PRO A 566 16.50 12.16 -13.87
N PHE A 567 15.46 11.36 -14.00
CA PHE A 567 15.31 10.04 -13.38
C PHE A 567 15.32 8.89 -14.39
N HIS A 568 15.75 9.14 -15.63
CA HIS A 568 15.79 8.16 -16.73
C HIS A 568 16.57 6.87 -16.38
N SER A 569 17.46 6.91 -15.39
CA SER A 569 18.26 5.77 -14.94
C SER A 569 17.60 4.90 -13.86
N LEU A 570 16.49 5.35 -13.28
CA LEU A 570 15.74 4.58 -12.29
C LEU A 570 15.03 3.41 -12.97
N LEU A 571 14.93 2.27 -12.28
CA LEU A 571 14.22 1.11 -12.82
C LEU A 571 12.70 1.36 -12.84
N HIS A 572 12.07 1.16 -13.99
CA HIS A 572 10.62 1.38 -14.22
C HIS A 572 10.06 0.37 -15.22
N MET A 573 10.40 -0.91 -15.03
CA MET A 573 9.96 -2.01 -15.91
C MET A 573 8.42 -2.02 -16.05
N GLY A 574 7.94 -2.23 -17.28
CA GLY A 574 6.52 -2.30 -17.61
C GLY A 574 5.77 -0.97 -17.59
N GLN A 575 6.41 0.12 -17.17
CA GLN A 575 5.80 1.45 -17.21
C GLN A 575 5.88 2.07 -18.61
N PRO A 576 4.85 2.82 -19.04
CA PRO A 576 4.93 3.74 -20.17
C PRO A 576 6.05 4.76 -19.99
N ASP A 577 6.74 5.13 -21.08
CA ASP A 577 7.75 6.19 -21.05
C ASP A 577 7.08 7.55 -20.79
N LEU A 578 6.06 7.90 -21.60
CA LEU A 578 5.28 9.13 -21.48
C LEU A 578 3.97 8.89 -20.72
N TRP A 579 3.71 9.71 -19.70
CA TRP A 579 2.52 9.66 -18.86
C TRP A 579 1.55 10.78 -19.22
N LYS A 580 0.64 10.49 -20.15
CA LYS A 580 -0.37 11.42 -20.65
C LYS A 580 -1.74 10.75 -20.81
N PHE A 581 -2.19 10.07 -19.77
CA PHE A 581 -3.46 9.34 -19.77
C PHE A 581 -4.64 10.25 -19.44
N LEU A 582 -5.77 9.96 -20.08
CA LEU A 582 -7.07 10.58 -19.81
C LEU A 582 -7.82 9.80 -18.71
N PRO A 583 -8.85 10.39 -18.08
CA PRO A 583 -9.72 9.66 -17.19
C PRO A 583 -10.40 8.48 -17.87
N VAL A 584 -10.53 7.36 -17.13
CA VAL A 584 -11.29 6.19 -17.53
C VAL A 584 -12.39 5.91 -16.52
N GLU A 585 -13.57 5.51 -17.01
CA GLU A 585 -14.61 4.95 -16.16
C GLU A 585 -14.32 3.48 -15.93
N VAL A 586 -14.26 3.08 -14.65
CA VAL A 586 -14.09 1.69 -14.25
C VAL A 586 -15.46 1.11 -13.94
N TRP A 587 -15.89 0.19 -14.78
CA TRP A 587 -17.08 -0.63 -14.60
C TRP A 587 -16.74 -2.10 -14.85
N TRP A 588 -17.68 -2.98 -14.52
CA TRP A 588 -17.54 -4.42 -14.63
C TRP A 588 -18.80 -4.97 -15.27
N ASP A 589 -18.65 -5.66 -16.41
CA ASP A 589 -19.75 -6.27 -17.18
C ASP A 589 -20.11 -7.67 -16.70
#